data_AF-Q4D109-F1
#
_entry.id   AF-Q4D109-F1
#
_cell.length_a   1.000
_cell.length_b   1.000
_cell.length_c   1.000
_cell.angle_alpha   90.00
_cell.angle_beta   90.00
_cell.angle_gamma   90.00
#
_symmetry.space_group_name_H-M   'P 1'
#
loop_
_entity.id
_entity.type
_entity.pdbx_description
1 polymer ?
#
loop_
_entity_poly.entity_id
_entity_poly.type
_entity_poly.pdbx_seq_one_letter_code
_entity_poly.pdbx_strand_id
1 'polypeptide(L)'
;MTPWTVVFCHPFFFFFYGMYEGFACCGENCICYCVIVLFFSFFLFILSRFLLLLLILFLVMLRLLRAPCLHFTHQMEVRGHCAGRSLFFCSNSHRTIIGHIFLLYFFCFLSGDASLALPPTGYARSYTRFKNRSQKPFLERMLYLSSNIKFVVHVDAFFFGVEFILRDDPAYGFGVGPTRAEYIHCVGERLLVDPTTRRLGGNNNGTDVIPLMVVPLMLDLMDFRRMMCNINVPIRLLVLVQNGREAMLSLCLQELERVYGWSGRLVVSRHPENIGYSAAVNIGLRLALSLPREEVPFAFVTNSDVKFSPDLLPNLLRDVHEMARHDAARMDELAAEVANEPSEYSPVLRRGLRELCSTVNDSRLSTSALLPDRIRYASVKEREKTFSKHYGHFCAYYKGSCFTSVMLTRLAISTVGYFDENFYPAYVEDVDYSLRLRLLGFQERNVFYGKFVHRGSSSIRLSNEVELPDALWYRRVRSLSANDAYAMMKWNRPRACSGGYKGPYDGMVPAYVWVKDEARIQRLRAYGHDEEQGVPKVEYDRTLLYPVRTKGR
;
A
#
# COMPACT_ATOMS: atom_id res chain seq x y z
N MET A 1 38.45 -22.59 35.72
CA MET A 1 38.13 -21.20 36.07
C MET A 1 37.76 -20.47 34.80
N THR A 2 36.47 -20.50 34.44
CA THR A 2 35.95 -19.82 33.24
C THR A 2 35.59 -18.37 33.60
N PRO A 3 35.95 -17.38 32.77
CA PRO A 3 35.79 -15.98 33.10
C PRO A 3 34.33 -15.55 32.89
N TRP A 4 33.78 -14.92 33.93
CA TRP A 4 32.46 -14.32 33.93
C TRP A 4 32.44 -13.11 33.00
N THR A 5 31.79 -13.25 31.84
CA THR A 5 31.40 -12.10 31.03
C THR A 5 30.26 -11.40 31.76
N VAL A 6 30.60 -10.35 32.50
CA VAL A 6 29.65 -9.44 33.14
C VAL A 6 28.79 -8.83 32.05
N VAL A 7 27.54 -9.26 31.97
CA VAL A 7 26.50 -8.64 31.14
C VAL A 7 26.25 -7.25 31.72
N PHE A 8 26.70 -6.22 31.00
CA PHE A 8 26.29 -4.84 31.23
C PHE A 8 24.78 -4.73 30.97
N CYS A 9 23.97 -4.98 31.99
CA CYS A 9 22.57 -4.61 32.01
C CYS A 9 22.51 -3.07 32.04
N HIS A 10 22.22 -2.49 30.88
CA HIS A 10 22.01 -1.06 30.71
C HIS A 10 20.82 -0.62 31.59
N PRO A 11 20.96 0.38 32.49
CA PRO A 11 19.96 0.70 33.51
C PRO A 11 18.65 1.32 32.97
N PHE A 12 18.46 1.37 31.64
CA PHE A 12 17.26 1.94 31.04
C PHE A 12 16.05 0.99 31.02
N PHE A 13 16.26 -0.33 31.15
CA PHE A 13 15.15 -1.28 31.14
C PHE A 13 14.31 -1.27 32.43
N PHE A 14 14.88 -0.84 33.56
CA PHE A 14 14.15 -0.76 34.83
C PHE A 14 13.33 0.52 34.98
N PHE A 15 13.65 1.61 34.27
CA PHE A 15 12.97 2.88 34.47
C PHE A 15 11.53 2.89 33.91
N PHE A 16 11.24 2.09 32.87
CA PHE A 16 9.89 2.02 32.29
C PHE A 16 9.00 0.94 32.90
N TYR A 17 9.57 -0.12 33.49
CA TYR A 17 8.76 -1.18 34.11
C TYR A 17 8.25 -0.77 35.50
N GLY A 18 9.03 0.00 36.27
CA GLY A 18 8.65 0.42 37.62
C GLY A 18 7.53 1.47 37.68
N MET A 19 7.30 2.23 36.60
CA MET A 19 6.27 3.27 36.61
C MET A 19 4.86 2.76 36.32
N TYR A 20 4.71 1.62 35.64
CA TYR A 20 3.38 1.09 35.32
C TYR A 20 2.65 0.53 36.55
N GLU A 21 3.36 0.09 37.59
CA GLU A 21 2.72 -0.30 38.87
C GLU A 21 2.44 0.88 39.81
N GLY A 22 3.05 2.05 39.59
CA GLY A 22 2.84 3.23 40.44
C GLY A 22 1.55 4.02 40.17
N PHE A 23 0.89 3.79 39.02
CA PHE A 23 -0.31 4.56 38.64
C PHE A 23 -1.60 4.15 39.36
N ALA A 24 -1.58 3.09 40.17
CA ALA A 24 -2.76 2.66 40.91
C ALA A 24 -3.04 3.47 42.20
N CYS A 25 -2.09 4.25 42.71
CA CYS A 25 -2.23 4.91 44.00
C CYS A 25 -1.63 6.32 44.01
N CYS A 26 -2.25 7.32 43.38
CA CYS A 26 -2.15 8.72 43.79
C CYS A 26 -3.13 9.61 43.02
N GLY A 27 -3.88 10.45 43.75
CA GLY A 27 -4.98 11.27 43.25
C GLY A 27 -4.60 12.36 42.23
N GLU A 28 -5.63 13.07 41.76
CA GLU A 28 -5.67 13.93 40.56
C GLU A 28 -4.50 14.93 40.39
N ASN A 29 -3.87 15.38 41.48
CA ASN A 29 -2.72 16.27 41.41
C ASN A 29 -1.41 15.61 40.91
N CYS A 30 -1.28 14.28 41.00
CA CYS A 30 -0.10 13.56 40.49
C CYS A 30 -0.10 13.40 38.96
N ILE A 31 -1.28 13.35 38.33
CA ILE A 31 -1.39 13.17 36.86
C ILE A 31 -0.78 14.38 36.13
N CYS A 32 -0.99 15.61 36.63
CA CYS A 32 -0.36 16.79 36.05
C CYS A 32 1.17 16.74 36.15
N TYR A 33 1.73 16.34 37.29
CA TYR A 33 3.19 16.23 37.44
C TYR A 33 3.80 15.16 36.53
N CYS A 34 3.17 13.98 36.42
CA CYS A 34 3.64 12.90 35.54
C CYS A 34 3.63 13.32 34.07
N VAL A 35 2.59 14.00 33.59
CA VAL A 35 2.52 14.48 32.21
C VAL A 35 3.59 15.55 31.94
N ILE A 36 3.79 16.49 32.87
CA ILE A 36 4.84 17.52 32.73
C ILE A 36 6.23 16.89 32.70
N VAL A 37 6.53 15.92 33.57
CA VAL A 37 7.83 15.24 33.62
C VAL A 37 8.08 14.40 32.36
N LEU A 38 7.06 13.71 31.83
CA LEU A 38 7.16 12.96 30.57
C LEU A 38 7.42 13.90 29.39
N PHE A 39 6.69 15.02 29.32
CA PHE A 39 6.86 16.01 28.26
C PHE A 39 8.25 16.68 28.32
N PHE A 40 8.72 17.01 29.53
CA PHE A 40 10.04 17.61 29.74
C PHE A 40 11.17 16.63 29.41
N SER A 41 11.03 15.35 29.79
CA SER A 41 11.99 14.29 29.45
C SER A 41 12.06 14.03 27.95
N PHE A 42 10.92 14.03 27.28
CA PHE A 42 10.84 13.89 25.82
C PHE A 42 11.47 15.09 25.09
N PHE A 43 11.21 16.31 25.59
CA PHE A 43 11.82 17.52 25.03
C PHE A 43 13.34 17.54 25.21
N LEU A 44 13.86 17.18 26.38
CA LEU A 44 15.30 17.04 26.64
C LEU A 44 15.94 15.95 25.77
N PHE A 45 15.24 14.84 25.53
CA PHE A 45 15.70 13.79 24.62
C PHE A 45 15.86 14.30 23.19
N ILE A 46 14.85 15.01 22.65
CA ILE A 46 14.93 15.63 21.31
C ILE A 46 16.07 16.65 21.24
N LEU A 47 16.19 17.52 22.25
CA LEU A 47 17.21 18.55 22.30
C LEU A 47 18.63 17.95 22.34
N SER A 48 18.84 16.88 23.13
CA SER A 48 20.13 16.19 23.19
C SER A 48 20.53 15.55 21.86
N ARG A 49 19.58 14.95 21.13
CA ARG A 49 19.81 14.36 19.80
C ARG A 49 20.16 15.44 18.78
N PHE A 50 19.49 16.58 18.84
CA PHE A 50 19.75 17.73 17.97
C PHE A 50 21.14 18.35 18.23
N LEU A 51 21.52 18.53 19.50
CA LEU A 51 22.84 19.01 19.89
C LEU A 51 23.96 18.04 19.49
N LEU A 52 23.73 16.73 19.62
CA LEU A 52 24.69 15.70 19.17
C LEU A 52 24.89 15.76 17.65
N LEU A 53 23.82 15.95 16.87
CA LEU A 53 23.91 16.09 15.41
C LEU A 53 24.72 17.34 15.02
N LEU A 54 24.47 18.47 15.68
CA LEU A 54 25.23 19.71 15.48
C LEU A 54 26.71 19.54 15.83
N LEU A 55 27.02 18.84 16.93
CA LEU A 55 28.40 18.54 17.32
C LEU A 55 29.10 17.66 16.27
N ILE A 56 28.43 16.62 15.76
CA ILE A 56 28.98 15.77 14.69
C ILE A 56 29.29 16.59 13.45
N LEU A 57 28.35 17.46 13.01
CA LEU A 57 28.56 18.34 11.86
C LEU A 57 29.73 19.30 12.09
N PHE A 58 29.85 19.88 13.29
CA PHE A 58 30.96 20.75 13.66
C PHE A 58 32.31 20.01 13.65
N LEU A 59 32.36 18.77 14.15
CA LEU A 59 33.56 17.94 14.12
C LEU A 59 33.97 17.55 12.69
N VAL A 60 33.00 17.28 11.82
CA VAL A 60 33.25 17.03 10.39
C VAL A 60 33.81 18.29 9.72
N MET A 61 33.26 19.47 10.00
CA MET A 61 33.78 20.76 9.54
C MET A 61 35.21 21.02 10.02
N LEU A 62 35.51 20.77 11.31
CA LEU A 62 36.86 20.90 11.86
C LEU A 62 37.87 19.94 11.19
N ARG A 63 37.45 18.72 10.86
CA ARG A 63 38.30 17.79 10.10
C ARG A 63 38.56 18.27 8.68
N LEU A 64 37.56 18.82 8.00
CA LEU A 64 37.72 19.38 6.66
C LEU A 64 38.61 20.63 6.66
N LEU A 65 38.49 21.50 7.67
CA LEU A 65 39.34 22.69 7.82
C LEU A 65 40.79 22.38 8.19
N ARG A 66 41.06 21.23 8.82
CA ARG A 66 42.42 20.76 9.15
C ARG A 66 43.08 19.92 8.05
N ALA A 67 42.43 19.69 6.92
CA ALA A 67 43.08 19.03 5.80
C ALA A 67 44.17 19.97 5.26
N PRO A 68 45.47 19.60 5.34
CA PRO A 68 46.54 20.44 4.83
C PRO A 68 46.34 20.67 3.33
N CYS A 69 46.42 21.93 2.91
CA CYS A 69 46.37 22.35 1.52
C CYS A 69 47.38 21.54 0.71
N LEU A 70 46.91 20.54 -0.03
CA LEU A 70 47.70 19.84 -1.02
C LEU A 70 48.07 20.84 -2.11
N HIS A 71 49.31 21.31 -2.05
CA HIS A 71 49.98 22.06 -3.10
C HIS A 71 50.01 21.19 -4.37
N PHE A 72 49.02 21.38 -5.25
CA PHE A 72 49.09 20.90 -6.63
C PHE A 72 49.70 22.02 -7.49
N THR A 73 51.03 22.04 -7.56
CA THR A 73 51.75 22.72 -8.64
C THR A 73 51.72 21.83 -9.86
N HIS A 74 50.81 22.08 -10.80
CA HIS A 74 51.08 21.73 -12.19
C HIS A 74 50.47 22.80 -13.11
N GLN A 75 51.37 23.52 -13.76
CA GLN A 75 51.10 24.38 -14.90
C GLN A 75 50.32 23.58 -15.95
N MET A 76 49.08 23.97 -16.23
CA MET A 76 48.43 23.64 -17.50
C MET A 76 48.28 24.94 -18.28
N GLU A 77 49.16 25.05 -19.27
CA GLU A 77 49.16 26.09 -20.29
C GLU A 77 47.90 25.95 -21.16
N VAL A 78 47.04 26.96 -21.11
CA VAL A 78 45.77 26.98 -21.85
C VAL A 78 46.03 27.49 -23.26
N ARG A 79 46.10 26.58 -24.23
CA ARG A 79 45.94 26.87 -25.66
C ARG A 79 44.88 25.96 -26.26
N GLY A 80 43.87 26.56 -26.89
CA GLY A 80 43.06 25.91 -27.92
C GLY A 80 41.62 25.57 -27.53
N HIS A 81 40.70 26.28 -28.19
CA HIS A 81 39.26 26.04 -28.23
C HIS A 81 38.87 24.58 -28.47
N CYS A 82 37.99 24.02 -27.62
CA CYS A 82 36.88 23.15 -28.01
C CYS A 82 35.87 23.07 -26.85
N ALA A 83 34.60 23.30 -27.19
CA ALA A 83 33.47 23.41 -26.28
C ALA A 83 33.15 22.08 -25.57
N GLY A 84 32.65 22.21 -24.33
CA GLY A 84 31.75 21.25 -23.70
C GLY A 84 32.35 19.92 -23.23
N ARG A 85 32.99 19.90 -22.05
CA ARG A 85 33.10 18.67 -21.26
C ARG A 85 32.51 18.88 -19.89
N SER A 86 31.32 18.34 -19.69
CA SER A 86 30.68 18.14 -18.39
C SER A 86 31.55 17.19 -17.56
N LEU A 87 31.99 17.65 -16.37
CA LEU A 87 32.65 16.81 -15.38
C LEU A 87 31.66 15.77 -14.83
N PHE A 88 31.77 14.52 -15.28
CA PHE A 88 31.08 13.39 -14.67
C PHE A 88 31.85 12.93 -13.42
N PHE A 89 31.29 13.19 -12.24
CA PHE A 89 31.73 12.53 -11.01
C PHE A 89 31.08 11.14 -10.93
N CYS A 90 31.81 10.10 -11.33
CA CYS A 90 31.46 8.72 -11.00
C CYS A 90 31.89 8.42 -9.55
N SER A 91 30.94 8.44 -8.61
CA SER A 91 31.15 7.89 -7.27
C SER A 91 30.26 6.67 -7.08
N ASN A 92 30.85 5.47 -7.18
CA ASN A 92 30.23 4.20 -6.85
C ASN A 92 30.06 4.07 -5.33
N SER A 93 29.14 4.82 -4.72
CA SER A 93 28.42 4.41 -3.51
C SER A 93 27.25 5.37 -3.23
N HIS A 94 26.02 4.84 -3.12
CA HIS A 94 24.80 5.61 -2.85
C HIS A 94 24.80 6.38 -1.50
N ARG A 95 25.81 6.18 -0.63
CA ARG A 95 25.92 6.92 0.64
C ARG A 95 26.47 8.34 0.48
N THR A 96 27.05 8.68 -0.67
CA THR A 96 27.63 10.01 -0.90
C THR A 96 26.74 10.97 -1.70
N ILE A 97 25.69 10.49 -2.39
CA ILE A 97 24.85 11.37 -3.24
C ILE A 97 24.11 12.43 -2.40
N ILE A 98 23.52 12.05 -1.26
CA ILE A 98 22.84 13.00 -0.37
C ILE A 98 23.87 13.98 0.25
N GLY A 99 25.05 13.49 0.62
CA GLY A 99 26.14 14.33 1.13
C GLY A 99 26.63 15.34 0.08
N HIS A 100 26.71 14.94 -1.19
CA HIS A 100 27.16 15.79 -2.29
C HIS A 100 26.12 16.82 -2.71
N ILE A 101 24.83 16.47 -2.72
CA ILE A 101 23.76 17.46 -2.96
C ILE A 101 23.76 18.52 -1.86
N PHE A 102 23.90 18.10 -0.60
CA PHE A 102 23.96 19.05 0.53
C PHE A 102 25.22 19.94 0.49
N LEU A 103 26.38 19.37 0.13
CA LEU A 103 27.63 20.12 -0.07
C LEU A 103 27.54 21.10 -1.24
N LEU A 104 26.92 20.72 -2.37
CA LEU A 104 26.73 21.60 -3.53
C LEU A 104 25.81 22.78 -3.19
N TYR A 105 24.69 22.54 -2.50
CA TYR A 105 23.81 23.62 -2.04
C TYR A 105 24.50 24.55 -1.03
N PHE A 106 25.33 23.98 -0.14
CA PHE A 106 26.06 24.76 0.86
C PHE A 106 27.24 25.56 0.27
N PHE A 107 27.99 24.99 -0.68
CA PHE A 107 29.08 25.70 -1.37
C PHE A 107 28.56 26.83 -2.26
N CYS A 108 27.48 26.62 -3.01
CA CYS A 108 26.82 27.67 -3.79
C CYS A 108 26.31 28.82 -2.90
N PHE A 109 25.99 28.55 -1.63
CA PHE A 109 25.56 29.57 -0.68
C PHE A 109 26.73 30.38 -0.10
N LEU A 110 27.89 29.74 0.15
CA LEU A 110 29.07 30.43 0.69
C LEU A 110 29.84 31.23 -0.37
N SER A 111 29.84 30.82 -1.64
CA SER A 111 30.63 31.49 -2.67
C SER A 111 30.01 32.77 -3.22
N GLY A 112 28.78 33.15 -2.82
CA GLY A 112 28.15 34.42 -3.24
C GLY A 112 27.84 34.55 -4.74
N ASP A 113 28.33 33.64 -5.57
CA ASP A 113 28.19 33.66 -7.03
C ASP A 113 26.91 32.96 -7.47
N ALA A 114 25.79 33.68 -7.32
CA ALA A 114 24.54 33.32 -7.97
C ALA A 114 24.59 33.67 -9.46
N SER A 115 25.23 32.83 -10.28
CA SER A 115 25.12 32.89 -11.75
C SER A 115 25.39 31.53 -12.40
N LEU A 116 24.66 30.49 -11.99
CA LEU A 116 24.41 29.34 -12.87
C LEU A 116 23.21 29.67 -13.76
N ALA A 117 23.46 30.47 -14.80
CA ALA A 117 22.54 30.63 -15.91
C ALA A 117 22.53 29.30 -16.69
N LEU A 118 21.47 28.51 -16.51
CA LEU A 118 21.14 27.42 -17.42
C LEU A 118 21.02 28.00 -18.85
N PRO A 119 21.60 27.36 -19.88
CA PRO A 119 21.52 27.87 -21.23
C PRO A 119 20.05 27.90 -21.68
N PRO A 120 19.58 29.00 -22.28
CA PRO A 120 18.19 29.12 -22.69
C PRO A 120 17.90 28.10 -23.79
N THR A 121 17.00 27.16 -23.51
CA THR A 121 16.30 26.40 -24.54
C THR A 121 15.57 27.42 -25.41
N GLY A 122 16.08 27.62 -26.62
CA GLY A 122 15.59 28.66 -27.52
C GLY A 122 14.16 28.37 -27.93
N TYR A 123 13.18 29.04 -27.32
CA TYR A 123 11.89 29.44 -27.90
C TYR A 123 11.12 30.25 -26.85
N ALA A 124 11.40 31.55 -26.74
CA ALA A 124 10.44 32.59 -26.34
C ALA A 124 11.15 33.97 -26.33
N ARG A 125 11.05 34.66 -27.46
CA ARG A 125 11.25 36.11 -27.54
C ARG A 125 10.13 36.81 -26.76
N SER A 126 10.48 37.92 -26.11
CA SER A 126 9.58 38.94 -25.55
C SER A 126 8.82 38.56 -24.27
N TYR A 127 9.31 39.00 -23.11
CA TYR A 127 8.61 40.04 -22.34
C TYR A 127 9.60 40.75 -21.40
N THR A 128 9.71 42.04 -21.64
CA THR A 128 10.47 43.04 -20.92
C THR A 128 9.85 43.35 -19.56
N ARG A 129 10.73 43.70 -18.60
CA ARG A 129 10.49 44.69 -17.53
C ARG A 129 9.63 44.25 -16.33
N PHE A 130 10.20 43.42 -15.45
CA PHE A 130 9.93 43.55 -14.00
C PHE A 130 11.06 44.34 -13.33
N LYS A 131 10.83 45.64 -13.21
CA LYS A 131 11.63 46.58 -12.41
C LYS A 131 11.55 46.19 -10.92
N ASN A 132 12.71 46.23 -10.25
CA ASN A 132 12.93 46.60 -8.85
C ASN A 132 11.75 46.40 -7.88
N ARG A 133 11.65 45.22 -7.26
CA ARG A 133 11.04 45.10 -5.93
C ARG A 133 12.13 44.99 -4.88
N SER A 134 12.38 46.13 -4.23
CA SER A 134 12.84 46.31 -2.85
C SER A 134 13.59 45.14 -2.21
N GLN A 135 14.89 45.32 -2.02
CA GLN A 135 15.73 44.50 -1.15
C GLN A 135 15.14 44.48 0.26
N LYS A 136 14.45 43.41 0.63
CA LYS A 136 14.02 43.20 2.01
C LYS A 136 15.24 42.92 2.90
N PRO A 137 15.26 43.46 4.14
CA PRO A 137 16.38 43.29 5.08
C PRO A 137 16.68 41.81 5.35
N PHE A 138 17.96 41.52 5.59
CA PHE A 138 18.52 40.18 5.83
C PHE A 138 17.72 39.35 6.85
N LEU A 139 17.20 39.97 7.90
CA LEU A 139 16.45 39.29 8.95
C LEU A 139 15.09 38.74 8.46
N GLU A 140 14.39 39.44 7.55
CA GLU A 140 13.15 38.92 6.95
C GLU A 140 13.43 37.72 6.04
N ARG A 141 14.56 37.70 5.32
CA ARG A 141 14.95 36.52 4.52
C ARG A 141 15.28 35.32 5.38
N MET A 142 15.97 35.52 6.51
CA MET A 142 16.21 34.44 7.47
C MET A 142 14.91 33.93 8.08
N LEU A 143 13.98 34.80 8.48
CA LEU A 143 12.70 34.37 9.05
C LEU A 143 11.86 33.63 8.00
N TYR A 144 11.78 34.14 6.77
CA TYR A 144 11.05 33.53 5.67
C TYR A 144 11.66 32.20 5.21
N LEU A 145 13.00 32.05 5.16
CA LEU A 145 13.60 30.75 4.89
C LEU A 145 13.55 29.81 6.10
N SER A 146 13.64 30.29 7.34
CA SER A 146 13.54 29.42 8.52
C SER A 146 12.16 28.79 8.65
N SER A 147 11.10 29.52 8.28
CA SER A 147 9.74 28.98 8.23
C SER A 147 9.60 27.97 7.08
N ASN A 148 10.18 28.24 5.91
CA ASN A 148 10.16 27.31 4.77
C ASN A 148 11.04 26.08 4.97
N ILE A 149 12.22 26.18 5.60
CA ILE A 149 13.08 25.03 5.92
C ILE A 149 12.43 24.19 7.02
N LYS A 150 11.81 24.81 8.03
CA LYS A 150 10.99 24.05 9.00
C LYS A 150 9.83 23.34 8.30
N PHE A 151 9.20 23.97 7.32
CA PHE A 151 8.09 23.38 6.57
C PHE A 151 8.56 22.22 5.67
N VAL A 152 9.65 22.39 4.91
CA VAL A 152 10.18 21.35 4.01
C VAL A 152 10.78 20.18 4.80
N VAL A 153 11.52 20.42 5.89
CA VAL A 153 12.07 19.33 6.71
C VAL A 153 10.98 18.60 7.49
N HIS A 154 9.94 19.30 7.99
CA HIS A 154 8.79 18.59 8.58
C HIS A 154 7.99 17.84 7.53
N VAL A 155 7.80 18.39 6.32
CA VAL A 155 7.09 17.70 5.24
C VAL A 155 7.90 16.48 4.81
N ASP A 156 9.17 16.60 4.42
CA ASP A 156 9.95 15.45 3.95
C ASP A 156 10.18 14.40 5.05
N ALA A 157 10.42 14.80 6.29
CA ALA A 157 10.56 13.85 7.40
C ALA A 157 9.21 13.25 7.83
N PHE A 158 8.07 13.88 7.58
CA PHE A 158 6.75 13.31 7.92
C PHE A 158 6.14 12.51 6.75
N PHE A 159 6.47 12.85 5.50
CA PHE A 159 6.09 12.10 4.31
C PHE A 159 6.99 10.87 4.08
N PHE A 160 8.28 10.91 4.46
CA PHE A 160 9.18 9.74 4.40
C PHE A 160 9.43 9.06 5.76
N GLY A 161 9.27 9.75 6.89
CA GLY A 161 9.63 9.20 8.21
C GLY A 161 8.62 8.22 8.81
N VAL A 162 7.38 8.19 8.31
CA VAL A 162 6.43 7.15 8.70
C VAL A 162 6.75 5.81 8.02
N GLU A 163 7.40 5.83 6.85
CA GLU A 163 7.91 4.61 6.20
C GLU A 163 9.15 4.04 6.92
N PHE A 164 9.94 4.87 7.63
CA PHE A 164 11.11 4.39 8.38
C PHE A 164 10.76 3.56 9.63
N ILE A 165 9.51 3.65 10.13
CA ILE A 165 8.99 2.81 11.23
C ILE A 165 8.62 1.39 10.73
N LEU A 166 8.63 1.15 9.41
CA LEU A 166 8.43 -0.16 8.78
C LEU A 166 9.72 -1.00 8.75
N ARG A 167 10.64 -0.82 9.70
CA ARG A 167 11.80 -1.73 9.79
C ARG A 167 11.34 -3.11 10.27
N ASP A 168 11.59 -4.10 9.42
CA ASP A 168 11.32 -5.53 9.58
C ASP A 168 11.88 -6.12 10.88
N ASP A 169 11.31 -7.25 11.30
CA ASP A 169 11.96 -8.21 12.19
C ASP A 169 13.27 -8.71 11.53
N PRO A 170 14.46 -8.52 12.15
CA PRO A 170 15.73 -9.01 11.62
C PRO A 170 15.75 -10.51 11.30
N ALA A 171 14.86 -11.30 11.93
CA ALA A 171 14.79 -12.75 11.75
C ALA A 171 14.26 -13.20 10.37
N TYR A 172 13.68 -12.29 9.55
CA TYR A 172 13.06 -12.66 8.27
C TYR A 172 14.07 -12.73 7.09
N GLY A 173 15.22 -12.04 7.17
CA GLY A 173 16.02 -11.67 5.99
C GLY A 173 17.11 -12.64 5.50
N PHE A 174 17.54 -13.63 6.30
CA PHE A 174 18.81 -14.33 6.03
C PHE A 174 18.72 -15.84 5.71
N GLY A 175 17.52 -16.41 5.60
CA GLY A 175 17.35 -17.81 5.21
C GLY A 175 17.44 -18.03 3.70
N VAL A 176 18.16 -19.07 3.28
CA VAL A 176 18.03 -19.65 1.93
C VAL A 176 16.54 -19.96 1.72
N GLY A 177 15.92 -19.35 0.72
CA GLY A 177 14.51 -19.60 0.41
C GLY A 177 14.30 -21.02 -0.11
N PRO A 178 13.05 -21.53 -0.12
CA PRO A 178 12.76 -22.87 -0.60
C PRO A 178 13.30 -23.09 -2.02
N THR A 179 13.98 -24.22 -2.21
CA THR A 179 14.42 -24.70 -3.52
C THR A 179 13.22 -24.94 -4.43
N ARG A 180 13.49 -25.15 -5.73
CA ARG A 180 12.45 -25.47 -6.71
C ARG A 180 11.61 -26.67 -6.29
N ALA A 181 12.24 -27.74 -5.82
CA ALA A 181 11.55 -28.96 -5.42
C ALA A 181 10.70 -28.74 -4.17
N GLU A 182 11.25 -28.03 -3.18
CA GLU A 182 10.55 -27.75 -1.92
C GLU A 182 9.29 -26.90 -2.13
N TYR A 183 9.36 -25.81 -2.88
CA TYR A 183 8.17 -24.96 -3.05
C TYR A 183 7.07 -25.66 -3.86
N ILE A 184 7.44 -26.46 -4.89
CA ILE A 184 6.46 -27.25 -5.66
C ILE A 184 5.77 -28.22 -4.71
N HIS A 185 6.53 -28.93 -3.87
CA HIS A 185 5.97 -29.82 -2.85
C HIS A 185 5.03 -29.09 -1.89
N CYS A 186 5.45 -27.94 -1.34
CA CYS A 186 4.61 -27.13 -0.46
C CYS A 186 3.28 -26.76 -1.11
N VAL A 187 3.28 -26.34 -2.38
CA VAL A 187 2.04 -26.04 -3.12
C VAL A 187 1.16 -27.29 -3.25
N GLY A 188 1.73 -28.44 -3.61
CA GLY A 188 1.00 -29.70 -3.68
C GLY A 188 0.35 -30.12 -2.36
N GLU A 189 1.07 -29.98 -1.24
CA GLU A 189 0.53 -30.25 0.09
C GLU A 189 -0.63 -29.33 0.44
N ARG A 190 -0.52 -28.03 0.18
CA ARG A 190 -1.62 -27.09 0.44
C ARG A 190 -2.82 -27.39 -0.46
N LEU A 191 -2.60 -27.74 -1.72
CA LEU A 191 -3.69 -28.11 -2.63
C LEU A 191 -4.25 -29.52 -2.35
N LEU A 192 -3.63 -30.30 -1.45
CA LEU A 192 -3.90 -31.72 -1.24
C LEU A 192 -3.87 -32.49 -2.57
N VAL A 193 -2.83 -32.28 -3.38
CA VAL A 193 -2.62 -32.94 -4.68
C VAL A 193 -1.27 -33.64 -4.68
N ASP A 194 -1.27 -34.94 -4.97
CA ASP A 194 -0.04 -35.69 -5.25
C ASP A 194 0.23 -35.69 -6.76
N PRO A 195 1.30 -35.01 -7.22
CA PRO A 195 1.61 -34.91 -8.65
C PRO A 195 2.15 -36.23 -9.23
N THR A 196 2.69 -37.12 -8.41
CA THR A 196 3.31 -38.39 -8.83
C THR A 196 2.23 -39.44 -9.07
N THR A 197 1.33 -39.61 -8.11
CA THR A 197 0.23 -40.58 -8.22
C THR A 197 -0.98 -40.02 -8.98
N ARG A 198 -0.99 -38.72 -9.29
CA ARG A 198 -2.13 -37.98 -9.84
C ARG A 198 -3.42 -38.18 -9.03
N ARG A 199 -3.29 -38.28 -7.71
CA ARG A 199 -4.42 -38.41 -6.80
C ARG A 199 -4.76 -37.07 -6.16
N LEU A 200 -6.05 -36.79 -6.07
CA LEU A 200 -6.58 -35.72 -5.24
C LEU A 200 -6.75 -36.27 -3.82
N GLY A 201 -6.11 -35.61 -2.84
CA GLY A 201 -6.33 -35.85 -1.41
C GLY A 201 -7.75 -35.45 -0.99
N GLY A 202 -8.10 -35.85 0.25
CA GLY A 202 -9.45 -35.99 0.84
C GLY A 202 -10.42 -34.79 0.77
N ASN A 203 -11.39 -34.74 1.69
CA ASN A 203 -12.47 -33.75 1.64
C ASN A 203 -11.93 -32.32 1.75
N ASN A 204 -12.02 -31.54 0.66
CA ASN A 204 -11.58 -30.16 0.58
C ASN A 204 -12.71 -29.15 0.87
N ASN A 205 -13.83 -29.61 1.43
CA ASN A 205 -14.97 -28.77 1.85
C ASN A 205 -15.06 -28.63 3.38
N GLY A 206 -14.01 -29.01 4.11
CA GLY A 206 -13.93 -28.85 5.56
C GLY A 206 -13.83 -27.38 5.99
N THR A 207 -14.19 -27.10 7.24
CA THR A 207 -14.06 -25.76 7.85
C THR A 207 -12.63 -25.38 8.19
N ASP A 208 -11.69 -26.32 8.03
CA ASP A 208 -10.25 -26.18 8.21
C ASP A 208 -9.51 -25.97 6.87
N VAL A 209 -10.26 -25.77 5.77
CA VAL A 209 -9.74 -25.55 4.43
C VAL A 209 -10.03 -24.12 3.99
N ILE A 210 -9.05 -23.45 3.37
CA ILE A 210 -9.28 -22.15 2.71
C ILE A 210 -10.12 -22.40 1.43
N PRO A 211 -11.35 -21.86 1.31
CA PRO A 211 -12.24 -22.15 0.19
C PRO A 211 -11.71 -21.64 -1.15
N LEU A 212 -11.21 -20.41 -1.16
CA LEU A 212 -10.55 -19.79 -2.32
C LEU A 212 -9.49 -18.81 -1.80
N MET A 213 -8.28 -18.89 -2.35
CA MET A 213 -7.17 -18.00 -2.02
C MET A 213 -6.69 -17.27 -3.27
N VAL A 214 -6.59 -15.94 -3.21
CA VAL A 214 -6.14 -15.07 -4.30
C VAL A 214 -4.79 -14.46 -3.94
N VAL A 215 -3.80 -14.64 -4.82
CA VAL A 215 -2.44 -14.11 -4.64
C VAL A 215 -2.03 -13.34 -5.89
N PRO A 216 -2.11 -11.99 -5.87
CA PRO A 216 -1.49 -11.14 -6.88
C PRO A 216 0.03 -11.19 -6.79
N LEU A 217 0.73 -11.43 -7.90
CA LEU A 217 2.18 -11.61 -7.97
C LEU A 217 2.79 -10.69 -9.04
N MET A 218 3.90 -10.02 -8.75
CA MET A 218 4.63 -9.18 -9.72
C MET A 218 6.15 -9.37 -9.64
N LEU A 219 6.77 -9.04 -8.50
CA LEU A 219 8.24 -9.09 -8.28
C LEU A 219 8.64 -10.03 -7.13
N ASP A 220 7.65 -10.64 -6.49
CA ASP A 220 7.70 -11.22 -5.16
C ASP A 220 7.84 -12.75 -5.18
N LEU A 221 8.50 -13.30 -6.22
CA LEU A 221 8.68 -14.75 -6.40
C LEU A 221 9.23 -15.45 -5.15
N MET A 222 10.27 -14.89 -4.53
CA MET A 222 10.90 -15.53 -3.36
C MET A 222 10.01 -15.45 -2.12
N ASP A 223 9.31 -14.33 -1.94
CA ASP A 223 8.35 -14.16 -0.85
C ASP A 223 7.17 -15.13 -1.05
N PHE A 224 6.67 -15.30 -2.28
CA PHE A 224 5.64 -16.26 -2.64
C PHE A 224 6.02 -17.70 -2.27
N ARG A 225 7.25 -18.14 -2.63
CA ARG A 225 7.74 -19.48 -2.27
C ARG A 225 7.76 -19.69 -0.76
N ARG A 226 8.25 -18.70 -0.01
CA ARG A 226 8.29 -18.75 1.46
C ARG A 226 6.88 -18.80 2.05
N MET A 227 5.97 -17.98 1.55
CA MET A 227 4.58 -17.96 2.00
C MET A 227 3.91 -19.31 1.78
N MET A 228 4.02 -19.90 0.58
CA MET A 228 3.38 -21.19 0.28
C MET A 228 3.89 -22.32 1.18
N CYS A 229 5.17 -22.32 1.53
CA CYS A 229 5.72 -23.27 2.50
C CYS A 229 5.36 -22.95 3.95
N ASN A 230 5.01 -21.70 4.28
CA ASN A 230 4.65 -21.28 5.62
C ASN A 230 3.17 -21.51 5.98
N ILE A 231 2.25 -21.36 5.02
CA ILE A 231 0.82 -21.70 5.19
C ILE A 231 0.75 -23.15 5.69
N ASN A 232 -0.08 -23.48 6.67
CA ASN A 232 -0.13 -24.85 7.23
C ASN A 232 -1.55 -25.44 7.19
N VAL A 233 -2.43 -24.83 6.41
CA VAL A 233 -3.81 -25.26 6.19
C VAL A 233 -4.00 -25.59 4.71
N PRO A 234 -4.86 -26.56 4.38
CA PRO A 234 -5.21 -26.85 2.99
C PRO A 234 -5.94 -25.68 2.31
N ILE A 235 -5.83 -25.63 0.98
CA ILE A 235 -6.44 -24.66 0.09
C ILE A 235 -7.25 -25.44 -0.95
N ARG A 236 -8.56 -25.20 -1.02
CA ARG A 236 -9.45 -25.83 -2.00
C ARG A 236 -9.16 -25.32 -3.41
N LEU A 237 -9.04 -24.01 -3.57
CA LEU A 237 -8.77 -23.36 -4.85
C LEU A 237 -7.77 -22.21 -4.69
N LEU A 238 -6.60 -22.34 -5.30
CA LEU A 238 -5.57 -21.32 -5.33
C LEU A 238 -5.61 -20.56 -6.67
N VAL A 239 -5.77 -19.25 -6.60
CA VAL A 239 -5.80 -18.34 -7.74
C VAL A 239 -4.56 -17.47 -7.70
N LEU A 240 -3.61 -17.76 -8.58
CA LEU A 240 -2.39 -16.98 -8.76
C LEU A 240 -2.59 -16.01 -9.92
N VAL A 241 -2.37 -14.72 -9.68
CA VAL A 241 -2.52 -13.70 -10.72
C VAL A 241 -1.16 -13.05 -10.98
N GLN A 242 -0.56 -13.43 -12.10
CA GLN A 242 0.69 -12.81 -12.56
C GLN A 242 0.38 -11.43 -13.15
N ASN A 243 0.87 -10.38 -12.52
CA ASN A 243 0.58 -8.98 -12.82
C ASN A 243 1.85 -8.25 -13.32
N GLY A 244 2.44 -8.75 -14.40
CA GLY A 244 3.73 -8.31 -14.93
C GLY A 244 4.38 -9.37 -15.85
N ARG A 245 5.56 -9.05 -16.38
CA ARG A 245 6.35 -9.87 -17.32
C ARG A 245 7.60 -10.48 -16.70
N GLU A 246 7.80 -10.37 -15.39
CA GLU A 246 8.98 -10.92 -14.71
C GLU A 246 9.20 -12.40 -15.10
N ALA A 247 10.35 -12.68 -15.70
CA ALA A 247 10.60 -13.93 -16.41
C ALA A 247 10.69 -15.12 -15.44
N MET A 248 11.32 -14.95 -14.27
CA MET A 248 11.48 -16.04 -13.31
C MET A 248 10.16 -16.42 -12.67
N LEU A 249 9.31 -15.44 -12.37
CA LEU A 249 7.94 -15.64 -11.91
C LEU A 249 7.13 -16.35 -12.99
N SER A 250 7.22 -15.91 -14.24
CA SER A 250 6.53 -16.55 -15.37
C SER A 250 6.87 -18.03 -15.48
N LEU A 251 8.16 -18.37 -15.45
CA LEU A 251 8.64 -19.76 -15.50
C LEU A 251 8.18 -20.57 -14.28
N CYS A 252 8.19 -19.95 -13.09
CA CYS A 252 7.72 -20.58 -11.86
C CYS A 252 6.23 -20.95 -11.96
N LEU A 253 5.40 -20.04 -12.45
CA LEU A 253 3.96 -20.25 -12.57
C LEU A 253 3.61 -21.23 -13.69
N GLN A 254 4.33 -21.19 -14.82
CA GLN A 254 4.21 -22.20 -15.87
C GLN A 254 4.49 -23.61 -15.34
N GLU A 255 5.51 -23.75 -14.49
CA GLU A 255 5.83 -25.05 -13.89
C GLU A 255 4.74 -25.51 -12.91
N LEU A 256 4.21 -24.63 -12.07
CA LEU A 256 3.11 -24.97 -11.17
C LEU A 256 1.86 -25.41 -11.94
N GLU A 257 1.53 -24.72 -13.03
CA GLU A 257 0.41 -25.09 -13.90
C GLU A 257 0.66 -26.45 -14.59
N ARG A 258 1.88 -26.72 -15.04
CA ARG A 258 2.26 -28.04 -15.60
C ARG A 258 2.07 -29.16 -14.57
N VAL A 259 2.44 -28.92 -13.32
CA VAL A 259 2.43 -29.95 -12.25
C VAL A 259 1.04 -30.12 -11.63
N TYR A 260 0.28 -29.04 -11.42
CA TYR A 260 -0.98 -29.04 -10.65
C TYR A 260 -2.20 -28.50 -11.41
N GLY A 261 -2.04 -27.89 -12.59
CA GLY A 261 -3.15 -27.28 -13.33
C GLY A 261 -4.24 -28.27 -13.75
N TRP A 262 -3.89 -29.56 -13.93
CA TRP A 262 -4.85 -30.63 -14.22
C TRP A 262 -5.81 -30.94 -13.06
N SER A 263 -5.49 -30.51 -11.83
CA SER A 263 -6.27 -30.85 -10.62
C SER A 263 -7.58 -30.08 -10.47
N GLY A 264 -7.74 -28.96 -11.20
CA GLY A 264 -8.83 -28.00 -10.97
C GLY A 264 -8.73 -27.20 -9.66
N ARG A 265 -7.66 -27.40 -8.86
CA ARG A 265 -7.41 -26.70 -7.59
C ARG A 265 -6.43 -25.52 -7.72
N LEU A 266 -5.85 -25.33 -8.91
CA LEU A 266 -4.95 -24.23 -9.24
C LEU A 266 -5.45 -23.50 -10.47
N VAL A 267 -5.58 -22.18 -10.36
CA VAL A 267 -5.84 -21.27 -11.48
C VAL A 267 -4.69 -20.28 -11.56
N VAL A 268 -4.09 -20.17 -12.73
CA VAL A 268 -3.06 -19.17 -13.01
C VAL A 268 -3.60 -18.20 -14.06
N SER A 269 -3.82 -16.94 -13.68
CA SER A 269 -4.21 -15.87 -14.60
C SER A 269 -2.99 -15.01 -14.94
N ARG A 270 -2.71 -14.82 -16.24
CA ARG A 270 -1.50 -14.12 -16.69
C ARG A 270 -1.84 -12.78 -17.33
N HIS A 271 -1.26 -11.73 -16.78
CA HIS A 271 -1.39 -10.35 -17.25
C HIS A 271 0.01 -9.76 -17.46
N PRO A 272 0.59 -9.92 -18.66
CA PRO A 272 1.87 -9.33 -19.02
C PRO A 272 1.84 -7.80 -18.94
N GLU A 273 0.69 -7.20 -19.23
CA GLU A 273 0.45 -5.81 -18.89
C GLU A 273 -0.06 -5.73 -17.47
N ASN A 274 0.60 -4.96 -16.61
CA ASN A 274 0.14 -4.82 -15.23
C ASN A 274 -1.24 -4.16 -15.21
N ILE A 275 -2.24 -4.90 -14.73
CA ILE A 275 -3.65 -4.50 -14.61
C ILE A 275 -3.95 -3.81 -13.27
N GLY A 276 -2.95 -3.70 -12.39
CA GLY A 276 -3.09 -3.15 -11.04
C GLY A 276 -3.53 -4.21 -10.02
N TYR A 277 -3.20 -3.96 -8.75
CA TYR A 277 -3.49 -4.87 -7.64
C TYR A 277 -5.00 -5.11 -7.48
N SER A 278 -5.81 -4.05 -7.47
CA SER A 278 -7.27 -4.15 -7.39
C SER A 278 -7.86 -5.08 -8.46
N ALA A 279 -7.43 -4.93 -9.71
CA ALA A 279 -7.92 -5.77 -10.81
C ALA A 279 -7.47 -7.22 -10.66
N ALA A 280 -6.23 -7.45 -10.21
CA ALA A 280 -5.71 -8.79 -9.93
C ALA A 280 -6.51 -9.49 -8.81
N VAL A 281 -6.82 -8.77 -7.73
CA VAL A 281 -7.70 -9.28 -6.66
C VAL A 281 -9.10 -9.57 -7.20
N ASN A 282 -9.66 -8.65 -7.99
CA ASN A 282 -11.01 -8.78 -8.55
C ASN A 282 -11.18 -10.01 -9.45
N ILE A 283 -10.13 -10.49 -10.13
CA ILE A 283 -10.18 -11.76 -10.88
C ILE A 283 -10.57 -12.91 -9.96
N GLY A 284 -9.91 -13.01 -8.79
CA GLY A 284 -10.21 -14.04 -7.82
C GLY A 284 -11.57 -13.85 -7.15
N LEU A 285 -11.98 -12.61 -6.87
CA LEU A 285 -13.32 -12.34 -6.32
C LEU A 285 -14.45 -12.62 -7.31
N ARG A 286 -14.25 -12.40 -8.61
CA ARG A 286 -15.20 -12.78 -9.66
C ARG A 286 -15.35 -14.29 -9.72
N LEU A 287 -14.25 -15.03 -9.66
CA LEU A 287 -14.28 -16.50 -9.58
C LEU A 287 -14.99 -16.98 -8.31
N ALA A 288 -14.72 -16.35 -7.16
CA ALA A 288 -15.43 -16.63 -5.92
C ALA A 288 -16.95 -16.50 -6.11
N LEU A 289 -17.42 -15.41 -6.72
CA LEU A 289 -18.84 -15.17 -6.96
C LEU A 289 -19.45 -16.07 -8.07
N SER A 290 -18.66 -16.60 -9.00
CA SER A 290 -19.16 -17.56 -10.00
C SER A 290 -19.33 -18.99 -9.49
N LEU A 291 -18.68 -19.33 -8.37
CA LEU A 291 -18.79 -20.65 -7.74
C LEU A 291 -19.95 -20.69 -6.72
N PRO A 292 -20.50 -21.88 -6.41
CA PRO A 292 -21.53 -22.03 -5.39
C PRO A 292 -21.11 -21.44 -4.04
N ARG A 293 -22.04 -20.79 -3.33
CA ARG A 293 -21.74 -20.11 -2.07
C ARG A 293 -21.33 -21.07 -0.96
N GLU A 294 -21.82 -22.31 -1.02
CA GLU A 294 -21.49 -23.40 -0.10
C GLU A 294 -20.03 -23.84 -0.26
N GLU A 295 -19.50 -23.72 -1.49
CA GLU A 295 -18.10 -24.03 -1.80
C GLU A 295 -17.15 -22.86 -1.51
N VAL A 296 -17.62 -21.61 -1.67
CA VAL A 296 -16.83 -20.40 -1.45
C VAL A 296 -17.62 -19.37 -0.62
N PRO A 297 -17.75 -19.60 0.71
CA PRO A 297 -18.44 -18.67 1.62
C PRO A 297 -17.61 -17.40 1.92
N PHE A 298 -16.30 -17.45 1.70
CA PHE A 298 -15.38 -16.32 1.80
C PHE A 298 -14.18 -16.54 0.87
N ALA A 299 -13.48 -15.45 0.54
CA ALA A 299 -12.26 -15.47 -0.23
C ALA A 299 -11.10 -14.93 0.61
N PHE A 300 -9.96 -15.61 0.59
CA PHE A 300 -8.74 -15.15 1.24
C PHE A 300 -7.86 -14.41 0.23
N VAL A 301 -7.71 -13.10 0.40
CA VAL A 301 -6.84 -12.26 -0.41
C VAL A 301 -5.57 -11.99 0.39
N THR A 302 -4.41 -12.35 -0.15
CA THR A 302 -3.14 -12.11 0.55
C THR A 302 -2.03 -11.73 -0.39
N ASN A 303 -1.19 -10.82 0.09
CA ASN A 303 0.13 -10.59 -0.50
C ASN A 303 1.06 -11.76 -0.19
N SER A 304 2.15 -11.87 -0.92
CA SER A 304 3.18 -12.90 -0.73
C SER A 304 4.20 -12.57 0.35
N ASP A 305 4.36 -11.30 0.71
CA ASP A 305 5.37 -10.78 1.64
C ASP A 305 4.95 -10.93 3.11
N VAL A 306 4.28 -12.04 3.43
CA VAL A 306 3.70 -12.34 4.74
C VAL A 306 4.21 -13.67 5.32
N LYS A 307 4.08 -13.80 6.63
CA LYS A 307 4.31 -15.05 7.35
C LYS A 307 3.33 -15.18 8.51
N PHE A 308 2.72 -16.35 8.60
CA PHE A 308 1.74 -16.77 9.58
C PHE A 308 2.39 -17.71 10.59
N SER A 309 2.07 -17.55 11.88
CA SER A 309 2.35 -18.59 12.85
C SER A 309 1.44 -19.81 12.61
N PRO A 310 1.86 -21.02 12.98
CA PRO A 310 1.08 -22.24 12.71
C PRO A 310 -0.33 -22.24 13.33
N ASP A 311 -0.55 -21.51 14.41
CA ASP A 311 -1.84 -21.40 15.08
C ASP A 311 -2.77 -20.35 14.46
N LEU A 312 -2.26 -19.43 13.64
CA LEU A 312 -3.04 -18.28 13.16
C LEU A 312 -4.14 -18.71 12.17
N LEU A 313 -3.76 -19.31 11.04
CA LEU A 313 -4.72 -19.64 9.97
C LEU A 313 -5.79 -20.66 10.41
N PRO A 314 -5.46 -21.74 11.14
CA PRO A 314 -6.50 -22.66 11.63
C PRO A 314 -7.53 -21.97 12.54
N ASN A 315 -7.09 -21.10 13.45
CA ASN A 315 -7.99 -20.37 14.34
C ASN A 315 -8.80 -19.32 13.56
N LEU A 316 -8.20 -18.64 12.58
CA LEU A 316 -8.87 -17.65 11.75
C LEU A 316 -9.97 -18.29 10.89
N LEU A 317 -9.71 -19.46 10.32
CA LEU A 317 -10.72 -20.22 9.57
C LEU A 317 -11.91 -20.60 10.45
N ARG A 318 -11.65 -21.08 11.67
CA ARG A 318 -12.71 -21.37 12.66
C ARG A 318 -13.54 -20.13 12.96
N ASP A 319 -12.90 -19.00 13.26
CA ASP A 319 -13.58 -17.74 13.55
C ASP A 319 -14.46 -17.30 12.36
N VAL A 320 -13.96 -17.36 11.13
CA VAL A 320 -14.73 -16.95 9.94
C VAL A 320 -15.95 -17.84 9.75
N HIS A 321 -15.80 -19.16 9.84
CA HIS A 321 -16.94 -20.08 9.72
C HIS A 321 -17.98 -19.90 10.81
N GLU A 322 -17.55 -19.70 12.06
CA GLU A 322 -18.46 -19.49 13.18
C GLU A 322 -19.21 -18.15 13.06
N MET A 323 -18.49 -17.08 12.75
CA MET A 323 -19.02 -15.70 12.78
C MET A 323 -19.79 -15.33 11.51
N ALA A 324 -19.48 -15.95 10.36
CA ALA A 324 -20.19 -15.76 9.09
C ALA A 324 -21.31 -16.80 8.85
N ARG A 325 -21.62 -17.67 9.81
CA ARG A 325 -22.58 -18.78 9.65
C ARG A 325 -23.99 -18.36 9.19
N HIS A 326 -24.38 -17.12 9.46
CA HIS A 326 -25.71 -16.57 9.10
C HIS A 326 -25.70 -15.77 7.79
N ASP A 327 -24.54 -15.61 7.15
CA ASP A 327 -24.40 -14.78 5.96
C ASP A 327 -25.20 -15.36 4.78
N ALA A 328 -25.28 -16.69 4.64
CA ALA A 328 -26.04 -17.33 3.57
C ALA A 328 -27.53 -16.97 3.62
N ALA A 329 -28.16 -17.09 4.79
CA ALA A 329 -29.56 -16.71 4.98
C ALA A 329 -29.77 -15.21 4.70
N ARG A 330 -28.84 -14.35 5.16
CA ARG A 330 -28.90 -12.92 4.87
C ARG A 330 -28.80 -12.62 3.38
N MET A 331 -27.96 -13.34 2.65
CA MET A 331 -27.85 -13.20 1.20
C MET A 331 -29.15 -13.61 0.49
N ASP A 332 -29.85 -14.66 0.95
CA ASP A 332 -31.13 -15.08 0.38
C ASP A 332 -32.22 -14.00 0.56
N GLU A 333 -32.31 -13.40 1.75
CA GLU A 333 -33.22 -12.28 2.02
C GLU A 333 -32.96 -11.09 1.08
N LEU A 334 -31.68 -10.72 0.91
CA LEU A 334 -31.28 -9.62 0.04
C LEU A 334 -31.55 -9.93 -1.44
N ALA A 335 -31.29 -11.16 -1.88
CA ALA A 335 -31.57 -11.59 -3.24
C ALA A 335 -33.07 -11.54 -3.55
N ALA A 336 -33.92 -11.96 -2.60
CA ALA A 336 -35.37 -11.84 -2.72
C ALA A 336 -35.84 -10.37 -2.79
N GLU A 337 -35.21 -9.47 -2.04
CA GLU A 337 -35.51 -8.04 -2.10
C GLU A 337 -35.11 -7.44 -3.46
N VAL A 338 -33.88 -7.72 -3.93
CA VAL A 338 -33.36 -7.26 -5.23
C VAL A 338 -34.18 -7.80 -6.41
N ALA A 339 -34.70 -9.01 -6.31
CA ALA A 339 -35.53 -9.61 -7.36
C ALA A 339 -36.84 -8.83 -7.61
N ASN A 340 -37.30 -8.05 -6.63
CA ASN A 340 -38.51 -7.23 -6.71
C ASN A 340 -38.23 -5.76 -7.09
N GLU A 341 -37.02 -5.43 -7.53
CA GLU A 341 -36.67 -4.06 -7.97
C GLU A 341 -37.16 -3.76 -9.40
N PRO A 342 -37.56 -2.50 -9.69
CA PRO A 342 -37.61 -1.35 -8.78
C PRO A 342 -38.71 -1.50 -7.71
N SER A 343 -38.41 -1.04 -6.50
CA SER A 343 -39.30 -1.11 -5.32
C SER A 343 -39.87 0.26 -4.95
N GLU A 344 -40.66 0.33 -3.88
CA GLU A 344 -41.15 1.60 -3.33
C GLU A 344 -40.03 2.58 -2.94
N TYR A 345 -38.84 2.05 -2.61
CA TYR A 345 -37.64 2.82 -2.23
C TYR A 345 -36.88 3.38 -3.43
N SER A 346 -37.14 2.92 -4.65
CA SER A 346 -36.49 3.48 -5.84
C SER A 346 -36.91 4.95 -6.02
N PRO A 347 -35.95 5.86 -6.32
CA PRO A 347 -36.25 7.25 -6.62
C PRO A 347 -37.34 7.34 -7.69
N VAL A 348 -38.29 8.28 -7.55
CA VAL A 348 -39.43 8.41 -8.47
C VAL A 348 -38.98 8.52 -9.93
N LEU A 349 -37.90 9.25 -10.20
CA LEU A 349 -37.30 9.40 -11.54
C LEU A 349 -36.67 8.11 -12.09
N ARG A 350 -36.46 7.10 -11.24
CA ARG A 350 -35.91 5.77 -11.58
C ARG A 350 -36.94 4.65 -11.51
N ARG A 351 -38.21 4.90 -11.16
CA ARG A 351 -39.25 3.86 -11.04
C ARG A 351 -39.63 3.14 -12.36
N GLY A 352 -38.96 3.44 -13.48
CA GLY A 352 -39.03 2.68 -14.73
C GLY A 352 -37.67 2.27 -15.30
N LEU A 353 -36.57 2.54 -14.59
CA LEU A 353 -35.21 2.21 -15.01
C LEU A 353 -34.64 1.20 -14.01
N ARG A 354 -34.37 -0.01 -14.48
CA ARG A 354 -33.61 -0.98 -13.68
C ARG A 354 -32.23 -0.40 -13.40
N GLU A 355 -31.74 -0.58 -12.19
CA GLU A 355 -30.38 -0.17 -11.83
C GLU A 355 -29.35 -0.76 -12.79
N LEU A 356 -28.32 0.03 -13.09
CA LEU A 356 -27.18 -0.44 -13.86
C LEU A 356 -26.41 -1.44 -13.01
N CYS A 357 -26.65 -2.73 -13.21
CA CYS A 357 -25.91 -3.79 -12.54
C CYS A 357 -24.72 -4.23 -13.40
N SER A 358 -23.51 -4.19 -12.83
CA SER A 358 -22.35 -4.83 -13.43
C SER A 358 -22.55 -6.34 -13.47
N THR A 359 -22.26 -6.96 -14.61
CA THR A 359 -22.19 -8.43 -14.67
C THR A 359 -20.82 -8.92 -14.18
N VAL A 360 -20.69 -10.23 -13.95
CA VAL A 360 -19.38 -10.84 -13.62
C VAL A 360 -18.34 -10.56 -14.71
N ASN A 361 -18.78 -10.35 -15.97
CA ASN A 361 -17.92 -10.04 -17.11
C ASN A 361 -17.69 -8.53 -17.33
N ASP A 362 -18.36 -7.66 -16.56
CA ASP A 362 -18.18 -6.22 -16.68
C ASP A 362 -16.88 -5.78 -16.00
N SER A 363 -15.96 -5.23 -16.80
CA SER A 363 -14.66 -4.70 -16.36
C SER A 363 -14.62 -3.18 -16.23
N ARG A 364 -15.70 -2.46 -16.62
CA ARG A 364 -15.75 -0.99 -16.62
C ARG A 364 -16.62 -0.44 -15.50
N LEU A 365 -17.64 -1.16 -15.09
CA LEU A 365 -18.51 -0.79 -13.98
C LEU A 365 -18.42 -1.88 -12.92
N SER A 366 -18.26 -1.49 -11.66
CA SER A 366 -18.56 -2.36 -10.54
C SER A 366 -19.78 -1.82 -9.82
N THR A 367 -20.75 -2.71 -9.62
CA THR A 367 -21.85 -2.50 -8.68
C THR A 367 -21.92 -3.64 -7.67
N SER A 368 -22.84 -3.52 -6.73
CA SER A 368 -23.23 -4.61 -5.86
C SER A 368 -24.26 -5.48 -6.57
N ALA A 369 -24.15 -6.80 -6.37
CA ALA A 369 -25.13 -7.76 -6.85
C ALA A 369 -26.33 -7.92 -5.91
N LEU A 370 -26.15 -7.66 -4.60
CA LEU A 370 -27.13 -7.96 -3.55
C LEU A 370 -27.50 -6.76 -2.66
N LEU A 371 -27.14 -5.53 -3.02
CA LEU A 371 -27.56 -4.36 -2.25
C LEU A 371 -28.89 -3.83 -2.78
N PRO A 372 -30.01 -3.96 -2.05
CA PRO A 372 -31.32 -3.51 -2.53
C PRO A 372 -31.49 -1.99 -2.46
N ASP A 373 -32.46 -1.47 -3.21
CA ASP A 373 -32.85 -0.05 -3.33
C ASP A 373 -33.07 0.59 -1.97
N ARG A 374 -33.74 -0.13 -1.06
CA ARG A 374 -33.97 0.31 0.32
C ARG A 374 -32.67 0.71 1.01
N ILE A 375 -31.60 -0.06 0.82
CA ILE A 375 -30.29 0.23 1.44
C ILE A 375 -29.50 1.23 0.60
N ARG A 376 -29.49 1.07 -0.73
CA ARG A 376 -28.82 1.95 -1.70
C ARG A 376 -29.19 3.41 -1.47
N TYR A 377 -30.48 3.67 -1.29
CA TYR A 377 -31.04 5.03 -1.14
C TYR A 377 -31.36 5.46 0.29
N ALA A 378 -31.11 4.61 1.29
CA ALA A 378 -31.30 4.97 2.70
C ALA A 378 -30.45 6.18 3.12
N SER A 379 -30.76 6.76 4.28
CA SER A 379 -29.87 7.74 4.91
C SER A 379 -28.51 7.11 5.28
N VAL A 380 -27.48 7.94 5.45
CA VAL A 380 -26.15 7.48 5.89
C VAL A 380 -26.24 6.67 7.20
N LYS A 381 -27.02 7.16 8.17
CA LYS A 381 -27.19 6.55 9.49
C LYS A 381 -27.87 5.18 9.44
N GLU A 382 -28.78 4.97 8.50
CA GLU A 382 -29.43 3.68 8.29
C GLU A 382 -28.47 2.70 7.61
N ARG A 383 -27.75 3.15 6.57
CA ARG A 383 -26.74 2.31 5.89
C ARG A 383 -25.66 1.80 6.83
N GLU A 384 -25.16 2.65 7.73
CA GLU A 384 -24.14 2.29 8.73
C GLU A 384 -24.61 1.24 9.75
N LYS A 385 -25.92 0.93 9.80
CA LYS A 385 -26.47 -0.11 10.68
C LYS A 385 -26.83 -1.40 9.96
N THR A 386 -26.96 -1.36 8.64
CA THR A 386 -27.49 -2.46 7.81
C THR A 386 -26.79 -3.79 8.08
N PHE A 387 -25.45 -3.80 8.11
CA PHE A 387 -24.66 -5.00 8.34
C PHE A 387 -23.95 -5.00 9.69
N SER A 388 -24.45 -4.23 10.66
CA SER A 388 -23.85 -4.12 12.01
C SER A 388 -23.76 -5.43 12.79
N LYS A 389 -24.48 -6.48 12.38
CA LYS A 389 -24.43 -7.83 12.95
C LYS A 389 -23.57 -8.82 12.15
N HIS A 390 -22.99 -8.38 11.03
CA HIS A 390 -22.21 -9.22 10.12
C HIS A 390 -20.77 -8.71 10.04
N TYR A 391 -19.84 -9.65 9.92
CA TYR A 391 -18.44 -9.35 9.67
C TYR A 391 -18.22 -9.26 8.17
N GLY A 392 -17.61 -8.17 7.71
CA GLY A 392 -17.28 -8.03 6.31
C GLY A 392 -15.92 -8.64 5.97
N HIS A 393 -15.01 -8.61 6.95
CA HIS A 393 -13.64 -9.07 6.76
C HIS A 393 -12.96 -9.46 8.08
N PHE A 394 -11.99 -10.37 7.95
CA PHE A 394 -11.21 -10.92 9.04
C PHE A 394 -9.72 -10.80 8.69
N CYS A 395 -8.92 -10.28 9.63
CA CYS A 395 -7.50 -10.06 9.40
C CYS A 395 -6.68 -10.40 10.64
N ALA A 396 -5.44 -10.84 10.39
CA ALA A 396 -4.40 -10.83 11.40
C ALA A 396 -3.92 -9.39 11.60
N TYR A 397 -4.20 -8.81 12.77
CA TYR A 397 -3.89 -7.40 13.00
C TYR A 397 -2.38 -7.19 13.06
N TYR A 398 -1.84 -6.37 12.16
CA TYR A 398 -0.44 -5.99 12.17
C TYR A 398 -0.25 -4.51 11.88
N LYS A 399 0.16 -3.76 12.92
CA LYS A 399 0.51 -2.33 12.84
C LYS A 399 -0.52 -1.49 12.05
N GLY A 400 -1.82 -1.84 12.14
CA GLY A 400 -2.90 -1.15 11.44
C GLY A 400 -3.14 -1.57 9.98
N SER A 401 -2.51 -2.64 9.49
CA SER A 401 -2.68 -3.14 8.11
C SER A 401 -3.48 -4.44 8.07
N CYS A 402 -4.79 -4.33 7.78
CA CYS A 402 -5.72 -5.47 7.67
C CYS A 402 -5.59 -6.14 6.28
N PHE A 403 -5.59 -5.34 5.22
CA PHE A 403 -5.71 -5.79 3.82
C PHE A 403 -4.43 -6.35 3.21
N THR A 404 -3.33 -6.42 3.95
CA THR A 404 -2.17 -7.21 3.54
C THR A 404 -2.53 -8.70 3.41
N SER A 405 -3.39 -9.19 4.31
CA SER A 405 -3.84 -10.58 4.33
C SER A 405 -5.21 -10.63 5.00
N VAL A 406 -6.26 -10.75 4.19
CA VAL A 406 -7.64 -10.54 4.59
C VAL A 406 -8.56 -11.62 4.05
N MET A 407 -9.41 -12.18 4.90
CA MET A 407 -10.54 -13.02 4.47
C MET A 407 -11.79 -12.15 4.34
N LEU A 408 -12.29 -12.02 3.10
CA LEU A 408 -13.48 -11.27 2.76
C LEU A 408 -14.69 -12.20 2.69
N THR A 409 -15.76 -11.89 3.43
CA THR A 409 -16.99 -12.69 3.37
C THR A 409 -17.67 -12.51 2.03
N ARG A 410 -18.33 -13.58 1.54
CA ARG A 410 -19.10 -13.50 0.30
C ARG A 410 -20.19 -12.43 0.39
N LEU A 411 -20.84 -12.29 1.55
CA LEU A 411 -21.82 -11.25 1.82
C LEU A 411 -21.22 -9.85 1.61
N ALA A 412 -20.02 -9.57 2.12
CA ALA A 412 -19.33 -8.31 1.87
C ALA A 412 -19.03 -8.11 0.39
N ILE A 413 -18.45 -9.10 -0.30
CA ILE A 413 -18.12 -8.97 -1.73
C ILE A 413 -19.39 -8.70 -2.56
N SER A 414 -20.49 -9.40 -2.28
CA SER A 414 -21.75 -9.25 -3.00
C SER A 414 -22.48 -7.92 -2.73
N THR A 415 -22.26 -7.29 -1.58
CA THR A 415 -22.98 -6.06 -1.16
C THR A 415 -22.15 -4.78 -1.29
N VAL A 416 -20.84 -4.87 -1.08
CA VAL A 416 -19.87 -3.75 -1.18
C VAL A 416 -19.33 -3.62 -2.62
N GLY A 417 -19.35 -4.72 -3.37
CA GLY A 417 -18.76 -4.82 -4.70
C GLY A 417 -17.26 -5.13 -4.67
N TYR A 418 -16.61 -4.92 -5.82
CA TYR A 418 -15.20 -5.21 -6.04
C TYR A 418 -14.27 -4.08 -5.58
N PHE A 419 -12.95 -4.34 -5.51
CA PHE A 419 -11.95 -3.29 -5.28
C PHE A 419 -11.97 -2.27 -6.42
N ASP A 420 -11.84 -0.98 -6.10
CA ASP A 420 -11.86 0.07 -7.13
C ASP A 420 -10.58 0.04 -7.96
N GLU A 421 -10.71 -0.34 -9.23
CA GLU A 421 -9.60 -0.51 -10.16
C GLU A 421 -8.97 0.80 -10.61
N ASN A 422 -9.54 1.95 -10.25
CA ASN A 422 -8.93 3.25 -10.52
C ASN A 422 -7.77 3.58 -9.56
N PHE A 423 -7.67 2.89 -8.42
CA PHE A 423 -6.45 2.88 -7.62
C PHE A 423 -5.41 1.99 -8.30
N TYR A 424 -4.47 2.63 -9.01
CA TYR A 424 -3.55 2.00 -9.94
C TYR A 424 -2.13 2.61 -9.81
N PRO A 425 -1.07 1.78 -9.80
CA PRO A 425 -1.07 0.32 -9.93
C PRO A 425 -1.34 -0.41 -8.61
N ALA A 426 -1.12 0.23 -7.45
CA ALA A 426 -1.42 -0.29 -6.11
C ALA A 426 -1.37 0.86 -5.09
N TYR A 427 -1.78 0.57 -3.84
CA TYR A 427 -1.96 1.45 -2.70
C TYR A 427 -3.22 2.33 -2.72
N VAL A 428 -3.85 2.44 -1.54
CA VAL A 428 -5.10 3.15 -1.22
C VAL A 428 -6.38 2.35 -1.53
N GLU A 429 -6.31 1.29 -2.33
CA GLU A 429 -7.45 0.38 -2.58
C GLU A 429 -7.98 -0.28 -1.31
N ASP A 430 -7.10 -0.58 -0.36
CA ASP A 430 -7.42 -1.13 0.95
C ASP A 430 -8.22 -0.13 1.81
N VAL A 431 -7.78 1.13 1.83
CA VAL A 431 -8.46 2.22 2.52
C VAL A 431 -9.83 2.45 1.89
N ASP A 432 -9.91 2.47 0.56
CA ASP A 432 -11.17 2.60 -0.16
C ASP A 432 -12.16 1.49 0.20
N TYR A 433 -11.72 0.24 0.13
CA TYR A 433 -12.57 -0.92 0.43
C TYR A 433 -13.03 -0.91 1.89
N SER A 434 -12.12 -0.61 2.82
CA SER A 434 -12.42 -0.48 4.26
C SER A 434 -13.46 0.61 4.55
N LEU A 435 -13.35 1.76 3.88
CA LEU A 435 -14.33 2.83 4.01
C LEU A 435 -15.71 2.40 3.50
N ARG A 436 -15.77 1.70 2.35
CA ARG A 436 -17.03 1.21 1.81
C ARG A 436 -17.69 0.15 2.69
N LEU A 437 -16.91 -0.75 3.29
CA LEU A 437 -17.40 -1.70 4.30
C LEU A 437 -18.03 -0.98 5.50
N ARG A 438 -17.33 0.02 6.05
CA ARG A 438 -17.80 0.81 7.19
C ARG A 438 -19.08 1.59 6.88
N LEU A 439 -19.20 2.14 5.67
CA LEU A 439 -20.41 2.86 5.24
C LEU A 439 -21.66 1.98 5.18
N LEU A 440 -21.49 0.66 5.06
CA LEU A 440 -22.57 -0.32 5.10
C LEU A 440 -22.72 -0.99 6.48
N GLY A 441 -21.89 -0.59 7.45
CA GLY A 441 -21.98 -1.06 8.83
C GLY A 441 -21.33 -2.41 9.10
N PHE A 442 -20.56 -2.97 8.17
CA PHE A 442 -19.87 -4.25 8.42
C PHE A 442 -18.88 -4.13 9.58
N GLN A 443 -18.86 -5.17 10.42
CA GLN A 443 -17.83 -5.31 11.43
C GLN A 443 -16.50 -5.77 10.82
N GLU A 444 -15.42 -5.33 11.44
CA GLU A 444 -14.05 -5.77 11.19
C GLU A 444 -13.64 -6.71 12.31
N ARG A 445 -13.14 -7.90 11.97
CA ARG A 445 -12.58 -8.83 12.94
C ARG A 445 -11.06 -8.80 12.88
N ASN A 446 -10.47 -8.06 13.80
CA ASN A 446 -9.04 -8.11 14.07
C ASN A 446 -8.72 -9.22 15.07
N VAL A 447 -7.87 -10.16 14.67
CA VAL A 447 -7.40 -11.23 15.56
C VAL A 447 -6.03 -10.91 16.14
N PHE A 448 -5.85 -11.24 17.41
CA PHE A 448 -4.64 -10.96 18.20
C PHE A 448 -3.92 -12.24 18.68
N TYR A 449 -4.43 -13.41 18.30
CA TYR A 449 -3.74 -14.68 18.50
C TYR A 449 -2.76 -14.94 17.36
N GLY A 450 -1.76 -15.78 17.62
CA GLY A 450 -0.69 -16.04 16.67
C GLY A 450 0.23 -14.84 16.42
N LYS A 451 1.24 -15.06 15.58
CA LYS A 451 2.13 -14.03 15.07
C LYS A 451 1.90 -13.87 13.57
N PHE A 452 1.71 -12.64 13.14
CA PHE A 452 1.69 -12.28 11.74
C PHE A 452 2.84 -11.31 11.48
N VAL A 453 3.66 -11.64 10.48
CA VAL A 453 4.78 -10.80 10.03
C VAL A 453 4.50 -10.38 8.61
N HIS A 454 4.57 -9.08 8.35
CA HIS A 454 4.48 -8.51 7.01
C HIS A 454 5.76 -7.73 6.73
N ARG A 455 6.45 -8.14 5.66
CA ARG A 455 7.65 -7.50 5.12
C ARG A 455 7.23 -6.31 4.26
N GLY A 456 6.67 -5.31 4.92
CA GLY A 456 5.96 -4.21 4.28
C GLY A 456 6.71 -3.56 3.12
N SER A 457 5.95 -3.19 2.08
CA SER A 457 6.46 -2.48 0.92
C SER A 457 7.56 -3.26 0.15
N SER A 458 7.47 -4.60 0.12
CA SER A 458 8.46 -5.45 -0.57
C SER A 458 8.60 -5.06 -2.04
N SER A 459 7.50 -4.86 -2.77
CA SER A 459 7.53 -4.42 -4.18
C SER A 459 8.17 -3.05 -4.36
N ILE A 460 7.93 -2.07 -3.47
CA ILE A 460 8.60 -0.76 -3.53
C ILE A 460 10.10 -0.93 -3.33
N ARG A 461 10.52 -1.65 -2.30
CA ARG A 461 11.93 -1.88 -2.01
C ARG A 461 12.63 -2.55 -3.18
N LEU A 462 12.08 -3.66 -3.67
CA LEU A 462 12.59 -4.36 -4.84
C LEU A 462 12.66 -3.42 -6.04
N SER A 463 11.62 -2.62 -6.30
CA SER A 463 11.64 -1.67 -7.41
C SER A 463 12.74 -0.60 -7.33
N ASN A 464 13.25 -0.32 -6.13
CA ASN A 464 14.36 0.61 -5.90
C ASN A 464 15.73 -0.10 -5.88
N GLU A 465 15.78 -1.41 -5.62
CA GLU A 465 17.00 -2.20 -5.46
C GLU A 465 17.41 -2.93 -6.75
N VAL A 466 16.48 -3.21 -7.67
CA VAL A 466 16.75 -3.98 -8.89
C VAL A 466 16.35 -3.22 -10.16
N GLU A 467 17.09 -3.46 -11.23
CA GLU A 467 16.90 -2.84 -12.55
C GLU A 467 16.16 -3.79 -13.53
N LEU A 468 15.17 -4.52 -13.02
CA LEU A 468 14.27 -5.34 -13.84
C LEU A 468 13.24 -4.46 -14.57
N PRO A 469 12.78 -4.83 -15.78
CA PRO A 469 11.81 -4.01 -16.53
C PRO A 469 10.54 -3.66 -15.74
N ASP A 470 9.93 -4.63 -15.04
CA ASP A 470 8.72 -4.40 -14.23
C ASP A 470 9.01 -3.55 -12.98
N ALA A 471 10.21 -3.67 -12.40
CA ALA A 471 10.67 -2.84 -11.29
C ALA A 471 10.82 -1.37 -11.72
N LEU A 472 11.48 -1.14 -12.86
CA LEU A 472 11.61 0.17 -13.48
C LEU A 472 10.25 0.79 -13.81
N TRP A 473 9.37 0.00 -14.44
CA TRP A 473 8.01 0.41 -14.77
C TRP A 473 7.25 0.84 -13.52
N TYR A 474 7.24 0.00 -12.49
CA TYR A 474 6.53 0.28 -11.25
C TYR A 474 7.06 1.54 -10.55
N ARG A 475 8.39 1.73 -10.52
CA ARG A 475 9.04 2.92 -9.96
C ARG A 475 8.58 4.21 -10.65
N ARG A 476 8.47 4.21 -11.97
CA ARG A 476 7.97 5.35 -12.76
C ARG A 476 6.49 5.62 -12.51
N VAL A 477 5.63 4.60 -12.59
CA VAL A 477 4.19 4.84 -12.39
C VAL A 477 3.90 5.31 -10.96
N ARG A 478 4.59 4.76 -9.96
CA ARG A 478 4.45 5.18 -8.56
C ARG A 478 4.85 6.64 -8.33
N SER A 479 5.86 7.15 -9.03
CA SER A 479 6.32 8.54 -8.84
C SER A 479 5.27 9.57 -9.24
N LEU A 480 4.29 9.21 -10.08
CA LEU A 480 3.18 10.08 -10.47
C LEU A 480 2.22 10.40 -9.33
N SER A 481 2.20 9.60 -8.24
CA SER A 481 1.27 9.75 -7.12
C SER A 481 -0.20 9.85 -7.56
N ALA A 482 -0.56 9.18 -8.66
CA ALA A 482 -1.87 9.29 -9.29
C ALA A 482 -3.02 8.84 -8.37
N ASN A 483 -2.73 7.94 -7.43
CA ASN A 483 -3.69 7.47 -6.43
C ASN A 483 -4.03 8.52 -5.37
N ASP A 484 -3.08 9.39 -5.01
CA ASP A 484 -3.36 10.47 -4.07
C ASP A 484 -4.33 11.49 -4.69
N ALA A 485 -4.15 11.82 -5.97
CA ALA A 485 -5.07 12.67 -6.72
C ALA A 485 -6.48 12.05 -6.84
N TYR A 486 -6.55 10.74 -7.12
CA TYR A 486 -7.82 10.01 -7.18
C TYR A 486 -8.51 9.92 -5.81
N ALA A 487 -7.76 9.61 -4.74
CA ALA A 487 -8.24 9.57 -3.36
C ALA A 487 -8.79 10.93 -2.90
N MET A 488 -8.06 12.01 -3.18
CA MET A 488 -8.51 13.38 -2.88
C MET A 488 -9.83 13.69 -3.58
N MET A 489 -9.99 13.30 -4.84
CA MET A 489 -11.25 13.51 -5.54
C MET A 489 -12.39 12.66 -4.97
N LYS A 490 -12.16 11.36 -4.76
CA LYS A 490 -13.19 10.41 -4.33
C LYS A 490 -13.60 10.62 -2.88
N TRP A 491 -12.66 10.95 -1.99
CA TRP A 491 -12.88 10.97 -0.54
C TRP A 491 -12.56 12.30 0.14
N ASN A 492 -12.02 13.29 -0.58
CA ASN A 492 -11.51 14.55 -0.03
C ASN A 492 -10.40 14.35 1.03
N ARG A 493 -9.55 13.33 0.82
CA ARG A 493 -8.38 13.03 1.65
C ARG A 493 -7.39 12.12 0.91
N PRO A 494 -6.08 12.21 1.19
CA PRO A 494 -5.09 11.37 0.53
C PRO A 494 -5.05 9.95 1.14
N ARG A 495 -5.17 9.82 2.48
CA ARG A 495 -5.09 8.53 3.23
C ARG A 495 -5.92 8.55 4.52
N ALA A 496 -5.90 7.43 5.26
CA ALA A 496 -6.72 7.00 6.41
C ALA A 496 -6.75 7.91 7.67
N CYS A 497 -6.89 9.22 7.52
CA CYS A 497 -7.13 10.14 8.63
C CYS A 497 -8.63 10.46 8.79
N SER A 498 -9.03 10.81 10.01
CA SER A 498 -10.37 11.36 10.33
C SER A 498 -10.68 12.59 9.49
N GLY A 499 -11.90 12.67 8.93
CA GLY A 499 -12.34 13.76 8.03
C GLY A 499 -12.68 13.28 6.62
N GLY A 500 -12.98 14.21 5.73
CA GLY A 500 -13.36 13.95 4.34
C GLY A 500 -14.86 13.71 4.12
N TYR A 501 -15.20 13.24 2.93
CA TYR A 501 -16.60 12.99 2.56
C TYR A 501 -17.19 11.79 3.30
N LYS A 502 -18.51 11.84 3.58
CA LYS A 502 -19.29 10.74 4.19
C LYS A 502 -19.63 9.61 3.22
N GLY A 503 -19.13 9.68 1.98
CA GLY A 503 -19.36 8.74 0.91
C GLY A 503 -18.50 9.10 -0.30
N PRO A 504 -18.37 8.22 -1.30
CA PRO A 504 -17.58 8.53 -2.48
C PRO A 504 -18.19 9.75 -3.19
N TYR A 505 -17.32 10.70 -3.53
CA TYR A 505 -17.67 11.95 -4.21
C TYR A 505 -18.79 12.73 -3.50
N ASP A 506 -18.72 12.82 -2.17
CA ASP A 506 -19.74 13.47 -1.32
C ASP A 506 -21.16 12.89 -1.51
N GLY A 507 -21.23 11.57 -1.68
CA GLY A 507 -22.47 10.83 -1.89
C GLY A 507 -23.09 11.04 -3.28
N MET A 508 -22.35 11.61 -4.24
CA MET A 508 -22.79 11.73 -5.64
C MET A 508 -23.04 10.37 -6.29
N VAL A 509 -22.33 9.33 -5.87
CA VAL A 509 -22.54 7.95 -6.30
C VAL A 509 -22.70 7.03 -5.09
N PRO A 510 -23.39 5.89 -5.22
CA PRO A 510 -23.51 4.94 -4.11
C PRO A 510 -22.15 4.38 -3.68
N ALA A 511 -22.03 3.99 -2.41
CA ALA A 511 -20.77 3.51 -1.84
C ALA A 511 -20.16 2.34 -2.62
N TYR A 512 -20.97 1.43 -3.14
CA TYR A 512 -20.54 0.23 -3.86
C TYR A 512 -20.19 0.45 -5.33
N VAL A 513 -20.37 1.66 -5.86
CA VAL A 513 -20.18 1.96 -7.29
C VAL A 513 -18.82 2.59 -7.55
N TRP A 514 -18.14 2.09 -8.56
CA TRP A 514 -17.05 2.78 -9.23
C TRP A 514 -17.08 2.49 -10.74
N VAL A 515 -16.64 3.46 -11.54
CA VAL A 515 -16.54 3.35 -13.00
C VAL A 515 -15.07 3.48 -13.37
N LYS A 516 -14.54 2.52 -14.11
CA LYS A 516 -13.14 2.45 -14.53
C LYS A 516 -12.83 3.52 -15.58
N ASP A 517 -11.81 4.33 -15.30
CA ASP A 517 -11.20 5.22 -16.29
C ASP A 517 -10.04 4.48 -16.98
N GLU A 518 -10.40 3.64 -17.95
CA GLU A 518 -9.43 2.86 -18.71
C GLU A 518 -8.44 3.76 -19.47
N ALA A 519 -8.89 4.90 -19.98
CA ALA A 519 -8.02 5.85 -20.68
C ALA A 519 -6.96 6.44 -19.74
N ARG A 520 -7.31 6.75 -18.48
CA ARG A 520 -6.34 7.14 -17.46
C ARG A 520 -5.35 6.02 -17.18
N ILE A 521 -5.82 4.79 -16.96
CA ILE A 521 -4.94 3.65 -16.67
C ILE A 521 -3.96 3.41 -17.83
N GLN A 522 -4.43 3.50 -19.08
CA GLN A 522 -3.58 3.36 -20.26
C GLN A 522 -2.47 4.42 -20.32
N ARG A 523 -2.77 5.70 -20.05
CA ARG A 523 -1.74 6.76 -19.98
C ARG A 523 -0.71 6.51 -18.89
N LEU A 524 -1.16 6.11 -17.69
CA LEU A 524 -0.27 5.77 -16.57
C LEU A 524 0.64 4.58 -16.94
N ARG A 525 0.10 3.57 -17.62
CA ARG A 525 0.85 2.40 -18.08
C ARG A 525 1.90 2.78 -19.14
N ALA A 526 1.50 3.57 -20.15
CA ALA A 526 2.39 4.05 -21.22
C ALA A 526 3.55 4.88 -20.67
N TYR A 527 3.28 5.78 -19.71
CA TYR A 527 4.32 6.51 -18.99
C TYR A 527 5.30 5.58 -18.26
N GLY A 528 4.79 4.54 -17.61
CA GLY A 528 5.62 3.53 -16.96
C GLY A 528 6.59 2.82 -17.93
N HIS A 529 6.18 2.63 -19.18
CA HIS A 529 7.01 2.02 -20.24
C HIS A 529 7.93 3.02 -20.96
N ASP A 530 7.92 4.30 -20.58
CA ASP A 530 8.65 5.37 -21.27
C ASP A 530 8.16 5.61 -22.71
N GLU A 531 6.91 5.24 -23.01
CA GLU A 531 6.30 5.38 -24.35
C GLU A 531 5.76 6.79 -24.59
N GLU A 532 5.41 7.52 -23.52
CA GLU A 532 4.95 8.91 -23.56
C GLU A 532 6.01 9.85 -22.98
N GLN A 533 6.33 10.93 -23.72
CA GLN A 533 7.19 12.00 -23.21
C GLN A 533 6.37 13.01 -22.38
N GLY A 534 6.83 13.26 -21.15
CA GLY A 534 6.20 14.20 -20.22
C GLY A 534 5.36 13.52 -19.15
N VAL A 535 4.84 14.32 -18.21
CA VAL A 535 3.98 13.81 -17.13
C VAL A 535 2.56 13.66 -17.67
N PRO A 536 1.96 12.46 -17.66
CA PRO A 536 0.61 12.25 -18.18
C PRO A 536 -0.43 12.94 -17.29
N LYS A 537 -1.61 13.19 -17.86
CA LYS A 537 -2.77 13.64 -17.09
C LYS A 537 -3.22 12.54 -16.13
N VAL A 538 -3.02 12.76 -14.82
CA VAL A 538 -3.32 11.80 -13.74
C VAL A 538 -4.74 11.93 -13.18
N GLU A 539 -5.47 12.99 -13.51
CA GLU A 539 -6.83 13.19 -13.01
C GLU A 539 -7.81 12.24 -13.67
N TYR A 540 -8.72 11.70 -12.86
CA TYR A 540 -9.82 10.86 -13.30
C TYR A 540 -10.91 11.67 -14.01
N ASP A 541 -11.46 11.11 -15.08
CA ASP A 541 -12.57 11.70 -15.81
C ASP A 541 -13.91 11.53 -15.05
N ARG A 542 -14.32 12.59 -14.34
CA ARG A 542 -15.58 12.62 -13.59
C ARG A 542 -16.83 12.50 -14.47
N THR A 543 -16.73 12.73 -15.77
CA THR A 543 -17.89 12.60 -16.68
C THR A 543 -18.35 11.14 -16.78
N LEU A 544 -17.45 10.18 -16.53
CA LEU A 544 -17.75 8.75 -16.45
C LEU A 544 -18.77 8.40 -15.35
N LEU A 545 -18.89 9.24 -14.31
CA LEU A 545 -19.82 9.01 -13.21
C LEU A 545 -21.24 9.48 -13.53
N TYR A 546 -21.45 10.26 -14.60
CA TYR A 546 -22.74 10.86 -14.92
C TYR A 546 -23.89 9.84 -15.06
N PRO A 547 -23.69 8.65 -15.67
CA PRO A 547 -24.74 7.63 -15.78
C PRO A 547 -25.18 7.03 -14.44
N VAL A 548 -24.32 7.04 -13.42
CA VAL A 548 -24.52 6.33 -12.14
C VAL A 548 -24.76 7.27 -10.95
N ARG A 549 -24.94 8.57 -11.19
CA ARG A 549 -25.19 9.55 -10.12
C ARG A 549 -26.49 9.25 -9.36
N THR A 550 -26.51 9.49 -8.07
CA THR A 550 -27.72 9.43 -7.22
C THR A 550 -28.52 10.73 -7.26
N LYS A 551 -27.85 11.84 -7.53
CA LYS A 551 -28.43 13.18 -7.66
C LYS A 551 -28.63 13.50 -9.16
N GLY A 552 -29.79 14.03 -9.52
CA GLY A 552 -30.17 14.37 -10.90
C GLY A 552 -29.18 15.32 -11.58
N ARG A 553 -29.30 15.44 -12.92
CA ARG A 553 -28.65 16.53 -13.66
C ARG A 553 -29.34 17.86 -13.39
#